data_AF-A0A0J9YUF6-F1
#
_entry.id   AF-A0A0J9YUF6-F1
#
_cell.length_a   1.000
_cell.length_b   1.000
_cell.length_c   1.000
_cell.angle_alpha   90.00
_cell.angle_beta   90.00
_cell.angle_gamma   90.00
#
_symmetry.space_group_name_H-M   'P 1'
#
loop_
_entity.id
_entity.type
_entity.pdbx_description
1 polymer ?
#
loop_
_entity_poly.entity_id
_entity_poly.type
_entity_poly.pdbx_seq_one_letter_code
_entity_poly.pdbx_strand_id
1 'polypeptide(L)'
;MGSLLPPVLLLWLLSCPRLQLGHAQDPAMVHLPGGRFLMGTDAPDGRDGEGPAREVTVKPFAIDIFPVTNKDFREFVREKKYQTEAEAFGWSFVFEDFVSPELRKQENLMPAVHWWQPVPKAFWRQPRFLLPQPSECWKSSLQVPALASERNWSFPWYT
;
A
#
# COMPACT_ATOMS: atom_id res chain seq x y z
N MET A 1 6.38 58.46 -30.63
CA MET A 1 7.11 57.26 -30.15
C MET A 1 6.48 56.86 -28.83
N GLY A 2 5.87 55.67 -28.77
CA GLY A 2 5.15 55.18 -27.59
C GLY A 2 3.93 54.36 -28.02
N SER A 3 4.18 53.09 -28.35
CA SER A 3 3.27 52.12 -28.96
C SER A 3 2.04 51.77 -28.10
N LEU A 4 0.86 51.90 -28.70
CA LEU A 4 -0.41 51.34 -28.22
C LEU A 4 -0.37 49.80 -28.33
N LEU A 5 -0.49 49.11 -27.19
CA LEU A 5 -0.64 47.65 -27.17
C LEU A 5 -2.03 47.25 -27.67
N PRO A 6 -2.17 46.15 -28.44
CA PRO A 6 -3.45 45.72 -28.97
C PRO A 6 -4.38 45.20 -27.84
N PRO A 7 -5.70 45.47 -27.90
CA PRO A 7 -6.65 45.20 -26.82
C PRO A 7 -6.90 43.71 -26.52
N VAL A 8 -6.27 42.79 -27.28
CA VAL A 8 -6.38 41.35 -27.08
C VAL A 8 -5.50 40.86 -25.93
N LEU A 9 -4.48 41.62 -25.52
CA LEU A 9 -3.53 41.19 -24.49
C LEU A 9 -4.03 41.40 -23.05
N LEU A 10 -5.07 42.22 -22.84
CA LEU A 10 -5.59 42.52 -21.49
C LEU A 10 -6.70 41.57 -21.03
N LEU A 11 -7.29 40.79 -21.94
CA LEU A 11 -8.31 39.77 -21.64
C LEU A 11 -7.73 38.36 -21.44
N TRP A 12 -6.44 38.17 -21.68
CA TRP A 12 -5.74 36.89 -21.46
C TRP A 12 -5.25 36.68 -20.02
N LEU A 13 -5.31 37.71 -19.16
CA LEU A 13 -4.93 37.61 -17.75
C LEU A 13 -6.10 37.22 -16.82
N LEU A 14 -7.33 37.11 -17.34
CA LEU A 14 -8.52 36.70 -16.58
C LEU A 14 -8.98 35.28 -16.89
N SER A 15 -8.27 34.54 -17.75
CA SER A 15 -8.55 33.14 -18.08
C SER A 15 -7.47 32.17 -17.58
N CYS A 16 -6.75 32.54 -16.50
CA CYS A 16 -6.11 31.50 -15.70
C CYS A 16 -7.25 30.63 -15.15
N PRO A 17 -7.32 29.32 -15.46
CA PRO A 17 -8.08 28.44 -14.61
C PRO A 17 -7.44 28.62 -13.24
N ARG A 18 -8.23 29.18 -12.31
CA ARG A 18 -7.97 29.11 -10.88
C ARG A 18 -7.38 27.73 -10.65
N LEU A 19 -6.13 27.65 -10.20
CA LEU A 19 -5.58 26.42 -9.67
C LEU A 19 -6.57 26.02 -8.58
N GLN A 20 -7.51 25.16 -8.97
CA GLN A 20 -8.46 24.57 -8.07
C GLN A 20 -7.55 23.74 -7.19
N LEU A 21 -7.27 24.25 -6.00
CA LEU A 21 -6.51 23.53 -4.99
C LEU A 21 -7.13 22.14 -4.94
N GLY A 22 -6.36 21.15 -5.36
CA GLY A 22 -6.80 19.77 -5.38
C GLY A 22 -7.42 19.44 -4.03
N HIS A 23 -8.60 18.82 -4.12
CA HIS A 23 -9.42 18.37 -3.01
C HIS A 23 -8.55 17.74 -1.90
N ALA A 24 -8.74 18.25 -0.68
CA ALA A 24 -8.16 17.78 0.59
C ALA A 24 -6.64 17.56 0.57
N GLN A 25 -5.90 18.49 1.18
CA GLN A 25 -4.63 18.17 1.81
C GLN A 25 -4.92 17.07 2.83
N ASP A 26 -4.75 15.80 2.43
CA ASP A 26 -4.70 14.70 3.39
C ASP A 26 -3.43 14.95 4.21
N PRO A 27 -3.52 15.34 5.50
CA PRO A 27 -2.37 15.85 6.26
C PRO A 27 -1.26 14.79 6.43
N ALA A 28 -1.49 13.56 5.97
CA ALA A 28 -0.57 12.44 6.03
C ALA A 28 0.19 12.16 4.71
N MET A 29 -0.03 12.90 3.62
CA MET A 29 0.71 12.71 2.36
C MET A 29 1.84 13.72 2.17
N VAL A 30 2.98 13.26 1.63
CA VAL A 30 4.09 14.13 1.20
C VAL A 30 4.15 14.19 -0.32
N HIS A 31 4.28 15.41 -0.86
CA HIS A 31 4.48 15.64 -2.29
C HIS A 31 5.96 15.62 -2.62
N LEU A 32 6.35 14.73 -3.51
CA LEU A 32 7.69 14.62 -4.04
C LEU A 32 7.73 15.22 -5.46
N PRO A 33 8.74 16.05 -5.78
CA PRO A 33 8.82 16.70 -7.09
C PRO A 33 9.13 15.73 -8.25
N GLY A 34 9.37 14.45 -7.96
CA GLY A 34 9.90 13.49 -8.92
C GLY A 34 11.35 13.80 -9.28
N GLY A 35 11.81 13.24 -10.40
CA GLY A 35 13.18 13.42 -10.88
C GLY A 35 13.82 12.12 -11.37
N ARG A 36 15.14 12.17 -11.58
CA ARG A 36 15.94 11.03 -12.00
C ARG A 36 16.68 10.44 -10.81
N PHE A 37 16.69 9.12 -10.73
CA PHE A 37 17.46 8.39 -9.72
C PHE A 37 17.89 7.03 -10.27
N LEU A 38 18.85 6.40 -9.59
CA LEU A 38 19.29 5.04 -9.90
C LEU A 38 18.41 4.04 -9.15
N MET A 39 17.70 3.19 -9.88
CA MET A 39 16.83 2.15 -9.34
C MET A 39 17.46 0.78 -9.49
N GLY A 40 17.37 -0.05 -8.46
CA GLY A 40 17.95 -1.39 -8.43
C GLY A 40 19.40 -1.41 -7.95
N THR A 41 20.07 -2.57 -8.09
CA THR A 41 21.44 -2.80 -7.61
C THR A 41 22.26 -3.62 -8.61
N ASP A 42 23.56 -3.34 -8.68
CA ASP A 42 24.55 -4.19 -9.37
C ASP A 42 25.33 -5.07 -8.38
N ALA A 43 24.93 -5.08 -7.12
CA ALA A 43 25.59 -5.88 -6.09
C ALA A 43 25.42 -7.38 -6.38
N PRO A 44 26.46 -8.20 -6.13
CA PRO A 44 26.45 -9.62 -6.45
C PRO A 44 25.46 -10.42 -5.58
N ASP A 45 25.00 -9.86 -4.46
CA ASP A 45 23.99 -10.42 -3.57
C ASP A 45 22.56 -9.97 -3.91
N GLY A 46 22.37 -9.18 -4.97
CA GLY A 46 21.04 -8.82 -5.47
C GLY A 46 20.24 -10.07 -5.83
N ARG A 47 19.00 -10.15 -5.34
CA ARG A 47 18.10 -11.30 -5.57
C ARG A 47 16.86 -10.86 -6.33
N ASP A 48 16.08 -11.83 -6.80
CA ASP A 48 14.70 -11.62 -7.24
C ASP A 48 14.47 -10.46 -8.23
N GLY A 49 15.43 -10.22 -9.14
CA GLY A 49 15.33 -9.17 -10.15
C GLY A 49 15.57 -7.75 -9.62
N GLU A 50 16.24 -7.60 -8.47
CA GLU A 50 16.68 -6.31 -7.92
C GLU A 50 17.67 -5.56 -8.80
N GLY A 51 18.36 -6.26 -9.72
CA GLY A 51 19.29 -5.68 -10.67
C GLY A 51 18.84 -5.76 -12.14
N PRO A 52 19.59 -5.15 -13.06
CA PRO A 52 20.74 -4.27 -12.80
C PRO A 52 20.30 -2.88 -12.32
N ALA A 53 21.24 -2.11 -11.77
CA ALA A 53 21.01 -0.71 -11.49
C ALA A 53 20.79 0.06 -12.79
N ARG A 54 19.71 0.85 -12.86
CA ARG A 54 19.33 1.62 -14.05
C ARG A 54 18.77 2.99 -13.70
N GLU A 55 19.05 3.99 -14.55
CA GLU A 55 18.47 5.31 -14.37
C GLU A 55 16.97 5.29 -14.70
N VAL A 56 16.15 5.76 -13.77
CA VAL A 56 14.70 5.86 -13.91
C VAL A 56 14.28 7.30 -13.67
N THR A 57 13.34 7.79 -14.48
CA THR A 57 12.70 9.10 -14.30
C THR A 57 11.28 8.90 -13.83
N VAL A 58 10.89 9.57 -12.74
CA VAL A 58 9.51 9.59 -12.25
C VAL A 58 8.95 11.00 -12.28
N LYS A 59 7.66 11.11 -12.63
CA LYS A 59 6.92 12.38 -12.56
C LYS A 59 6.68 12.78 -11.10
N PRO A 60 6.35 14.05 -10.80
CA PRO A 60 5.92 14.44 -9.46
C PRO A 60 4.75 13.58 -8.97
N PHE A 61 4.79 13.15 -7.71
CA PHE A 61 3.77 12.31 -7.09
C PHE A 61 3.62 12.59 -5.60
N ALA A 62 2.56 12.08 -4.98
CA ALA A 62 2.37 12.10 -3.54
C ALA A 62 2.41 10.69 -2.97
N ILE A 63 2.91 10.52 -1.75
CA ILE A 63 2.94 9.24 -1.04
C ILE A 63 2.55 9.44 0.43
N ASP A 64 1.84 8.47 1.00
CA ASP A 64 1.50 8.47 2.42
C ASP A 64 2.78 8.38 3.27
N ILE A 65 2.81 9.15 4.36
CA ILE A 65 3.88 9.13 5.36
C ILE A 65 3.79 7.86 6.23
N PHE A 66 2.58 7.31 6.38
CA PHE A 66 2.32 6.12 7.20
C PHE A 66 1.65 5.02 6.38
N PRO A 67 1.92 3.74 6.67
CA PRO A 67 1.16 2.64 6.09
C PRO A 67 -0.33 2.74 6.44
N VAL A 68 -1.20 2.26 5.55
CA VAL A 68 -2.65 2.16 5.80
C VAL A 68 -2.91 1.37 7.08
N THR A 69 -3.60 1.99 8.04
CA THR A 69 -3.88 1.34 9.32
C THR A 69 -5.16 0.51 9.26
N ASN A 70 -5.32 -0.39 10.23
CA ASN A 70 -6.58 -1.12 10.44
C ASN A 70 -7.78 -0.19 10.68
N LYS A 71 -7.55 1.02 11.20
CA LYS A 71 -8.61 2.01 11.39
C LYS A 71 -9.06 2.55 10.02
N ASP A 72 -8.10 2.93 9.18
CA ASP A 72 -8.37 3.52 7.86
C ASP A 72 -9.05 2.49 6.95
N PHE A 73 -8.52 1.26 6.91
CA PHE A 73 -9.13 0.18 6.15
C PHE A 73 -10.55 -0.17 6.65
N ARG A 74 -10.80 -0.03 7.96
CA ARG A 74 -12.14 -0.21 8.52
C ARG A 74 -13.13 0.86 8.07
N GLU A 75 -12.68 2.10 7.95
CA GLU A 75 -13.50 3.20 7.43
C GLU A 75 -13.82 2.95 5.95
N PHE A 76 -12.82 2.58 5.15
CA PHE A 76 -12.99 2.17 3.75
C PHE A 76 -14.03 1.06 3.59
N VAL A 77 -13.91 -0.05 4.33
CA VAL A 77 -14.86 -1.15 4.24
C VAL A 77 -16.27 -0.73 4.67
N ARG A 78 -16.41 0.15 5.67
CA ARG A 78 -17.72 0.64 6.12
C ARG A 78 -18.41 1.49 5.05
N GLU A 79 -17.64 2.32 4.36
CA GLU A 79 -18.13 3.20 3.30
C GLU A 79 -18.46 2.41 2.03
N LYS A 80 -17.51 1.61 1.53
CA LYS A 80 -17.63 0.91 0.24
C LYS A 80 -18.31 -0.46 0.33
N LYS A 81 -18.60 -0.95 1.54
CA LYS A 81 -19.12 -2.31 1.79
C LYS A 81 -18.24 -3.39 1.15
N TYR A 82 -16.93 -3.16 1.13
CA TYR A 82 -15.96 -4.05 0.50
C TYR A 82 -15.81 -5.37 1.28
N GLN A 83 -15.72 -6.49 0.56
CA GLN A 83 -15.40 -7.81 1.10
C GLN A 83 -14.02 -8.21 0.59
N THR A 84 -13.10 -8.58 1.48
CA THR A 84 -11.76 -9.03 1.06
C THR A 84 -11.79 -10.43 0.46
N GLU A 85 -10.78 -10.78 -0.33
CA GLU A 85 -10.63 -12.15 -0.85
C GLU A 85 -10.57 -13.19 0.27
N ALA A 86 -9.86 -12.90 1.37
CA ALA A 86 -9.82 -13.77 2.55
C ALA A 86 -11.20 -13.99 3.19
N GLU A 87 -12.05 -12.96 3.19
CA GLU A 87 -13.44 -13.08 3.66
C GLU A 87 -14.31 -13.88 2.66
N ALA A 88 -14.05 -13.79 1.36
CA ALA A 88 -14.76 -14.54 0.32
C ALA A 88 -14.35 -16.03 0.29
N PHE A 89 -13.05 -16.33 0.38
CA PHE A 89 -12.53 -17.69 0.47
C PHE A 89 -12.76 -18.31 1.85
N GLY A 90 -12.88 -17.49 2.90
CA GLY A 90 -13.11 -17.92 4.26
C GLY A 90 -11.85 -18.41 4.98
N TRP A 91 -10.65 -18.12 4.47
CA TRP A 91 -9.36 -18.46 5.07
C TRP A 91 -8.25 -17.50 4.58
N SER A 92 -7.14 -17.45 5.32
CA SER A 92 -5.91 -16.74 4.92
C SER A 92 -4.69 -17.42 5.53
N PHE A 93 -3.50 -17.07 5.07
CA PHE A 93 -2.25 -17.53 5.68
C PHE A 93 -1.96 -16.79 6.98
N VAL A 94 -1.49 -17.55 7.97
CA VAL A 94 -1.01 -17.05 9.27
C VAL A 94 0.36 -17.66 9.52
N PHE A 95 1.31 -16.84 9.98
CA PHE A 95 2.64 -17.32 10.33
C PHE A 95 2.58 -18.31 11.48
N GLU A 96 3.33 -19.41 11.39
CA GLU A 96 3.19 -20.58 12.27
C GLU A 96 3.25 -20.23 13.76
N ASP A 97 4.09 -19.28 14.16
CA ASP A 97 4.24 -18.83 15.56
C ASP A 97 2.96 -18.29 16.19
N PHE A 98 2.01 -17.81 15.37
CA PHE A 98 0.72 -17.30 15.82
C PHE A 98 -0.41 -18.33 15.74
N VAL A 99 -0.13 -19.53 15.25
CA VAL A 99 -1.09 -20.62 15.08
C VAL A 99 -1.01 -21.57 16.28
N SER A 100 -2.16 -21.93 16.84
CA SER A 100 -2.20 -22.85 17.98
C SER A 100 -1.70 -24.25 17.59
N PRO A 101 -1.12 -25.02 18.53
CA PRO A 101 -0.59 -26.34 18.25
C PRO A 101 -1.61 -27.31 17.63
N GLU A 102 -2.90 -27.12 17.90
CA GLU A 102 -3.99 -27.94 17.36
C GLU A 102 -4.16 -27.73 15.85
N LEU A 103 -4.06 -26.47 15.39
CA LEU A 103 -4.16 -26.12 13.98
C LEU A 103 -2.87 -26.43 13.21
N ARG A 104 -1.70 -26.34 13.85
CA ARG A 104 -0.41 -26.73 13.24
C ARG A 104 -0.33 -28.20 12.84
N LYS A 105 -1.16 -29.07 13.42
CA LYS A 105 -1.20 -30.50 13.08
C LYS A 105 -1.88 -30.80 11.75
N GLN A 106 -2.59 -29.84 11.15
CA GLN A 106 -3.06 -30.01 9.77
C GLN A 106 -1.86 -29.90 8.84
N GLU A 107 -1.62 -30.94 8.04
CA GLU A 107 -0.51 -30.94 7.08
C GLU A 107 -0.64 -29.78 6.11
N ASN A 108 0.43 -28.98 6.03
CA ASN A 108 0.50 -27.88 5.08
C ASN A 108 0.62 -28.48 3.66
N LEU A 109 -0.41 -28.32 2.84
CA LEU A 109 -0.48 -28.87 1.49
C LEU A 109 0.48 -28.18 0.50
N MET A 110 1.25 -27.17 0.97
CA MET A 110 2.13 -26.35 0.14
C MET A 110 3.56 -26.33 0.71
N PRO A 111 4.46 -27.22 0.23
CA PRO A 111 5.85 -27.29 0.71
C PRO A 111 6.65 -25.99 0.52
N ALA A 112 6.28 -25.17 -0.47
CA ALA A 112 6.98 -23.92 -0.80
C ALA A 112 6.82 -22.81 0.27
N VAL A 113 5.79 -22.88 1.11
CA VAL A 113 5.48 -21.86 2.13
C VAL A 113 5.42 -22.46 3.53
N HIS A 114 6.45 -23.23 3.88
CA HIS A 114 6.53 -24.03 5.10
C HIS A 114 6.16 -23.29 6.40
N TRP A 115 6.52 -22.01 6.56
CA TRP A 115 6.19 -21.22 7.75
C TRP A 115 4.81 -20.54 7.75
N TRP A 116 4.06 -20.63 6.66
CA TRP A 116 2.74 -20.02 6.52
C TRP A 116 1.67 -21.11 6.50
N GLN A 117 0.78 -21.06 7.49
CA GLN A 117 -0.28 -22.05 7.67
C GLN A 117 -1.60 -21.50 7.13
N PRO A 118 -2.37 -22.27 6.34
CA PRO A 118 -3.71 -21.87 5.92
C PRO A 118 -4.68 -22.00 7.11
N VAL A 119 -5.19 -20.87 7.61
CA VAL A 119 -6.09 -20.83 8.77
C VAL A 119 -7.50 -20.42 8.36
N PRO A 120 -8.52 -21.26 8.64
CA PRO A 120 -9.92 -20.89 8.42
C PRO A 120 -10.33 -19.66 9.24
N LYS A 121 -11.15 -18.79 8.65
CA LYS A 121 -11.69 -17.57 9.27
C LYS A 121 -10.61 -16.59 9.78
N ALA A 122 -9.44 -16.60 9.14
CA ALA A 122 -8.41 -15.58 9.30
C ALA A 122 -8.60 -14.48 8.27
N PHE A 123 -8.86 -13.25 8.73
CA PHE A 123 -8.96 -12.06 7.88
C PHE A 123 -8.66 -10.80 8.71
N TRP A 124 -8.46 -9.65 8.07
CA TRP A 124 -7.94 -8.43 8.70
C TRP A 124 -8.70 -7.95 9.96
N ARG A 125 -10.04 -8.11 10.03
CA ARG A 125 -10.84 -7.76 11.24
C ARG A 125 -10.68 -8.77 12.38
N GLN A 126 -10.33 -9.98 12.03
CA GLN A 126 -10.22 -11.10 12.94
C GLN A 126 -8.94 -11.85 12.60
N PRO A 127 -7.77 -11.28 12.97
CA PRO A 127 -6.56 -12.06 13.03
C PRO A 127 -6.79 -13.04 14.18
N ARG A 128 -7.34 -14.22 13.87
CA ARG A 128 -7.75 -15.17 14.89
C ARG A 128 -6.49 -15.77 15.51
N PHE A 129 -6.03 -15.14 16.57
CA PHE A 129 -5.06 -15.71 17.50
C PHE A 129 -5.84 -16.66 18.42
N LEU A 130 -5.68 -17.97 18.25
CA LEU A 130 -6.28 -18.97 19.14
C LEU A 130 -5.51 -19.11 20.48
N LEU A 131 -4.62 -18.17 20.79
CA LEU A 131 -3.96 -18.07 22.09
C LEU A 131 -4.53 -16.88 22.88
N PRO A 132 -4.77 -17.02 24.20
CA PRO A 132 -5.02 -15.86 25.05
C PRO A 132 -3.78 -14.95 24.99
N GLN A 133 -3.93 -13.78 24.38
CA GLN A 133 -2.86 -12.79 24.33
C GLN A 133 -2.76 -12.11 25.70
N PRO A 134 -1.55 -11.91 26.27
CA PRO A 134 -1.36 -10.96 27.36
C PRO A 134 -1.92 -9.60 26.89
N SER A 135 -2.69 -8.94 27.74
CA SER A 135 -3.47 -7.72 27.43
C SER A 135 -2.65 -6.51 26.94
N GLU A 136 -1.34 -6.66 26.83
CA GLU A 136 -0.34 -5.62 26.62
C GLU A 136 0.27 -5.64 25.19
N CYS A 137 0.18 -6.73 24.42
CA CYS A 137 0.94 -6.85 23.16
C CYS A 137 0.40 -6.04 21.97
N TRP A 138 -0.83 -5.51 22.06
CA TRP A 138 -1.53 -4.89 20.92
C TRP A 138 -1.52 -3.35 20.91
N LYS A 139 -0.93 -2.69 21.91
CA LYS A 139 -0.96 -1.23 22.01
C LYS A 139 0.16 -0.49 21.27
N SER A 140 1.19 -1.16 20.75
CA SER A 140 2.40 -0.42 20.30
C SER A 140 3.16 -0.91 19.06
N SER A 141 2.78 -1.97 18.36
CA SER A 141 3.59 -2.42 17.21
C SER A 141 2.79 -2.57 15.93
N LEU A 142 3.30 -1.87 14.91
CA LEU A 142 3.03 -1.97 13.49
C LEU A 142 2.38 -3.31 13.12
N GLN A 143 1.12 -3.27 12.71
CA GLN A 143 0.43 -4.44 12.20
C GLN A 143 1.16 -4.91 10.93
N VAL A 144 1.82 -6.05 11.01
CA VAL A 144 2.13 -6.84 9.82
C VAL A 144 0.79 -7.27 9.23
N PRO A 145 0.44 -6.89 7.99
CA PRO A 145 -0.80 -7.35 7.40
C PRO A 145 -0.73 -8.88 7.28
N ALA A 146 -1.84 -9.54 7.58
CA ALA A 146 -2.08 -10.89 7.06
C ALA A 146 -1.88 -10.81 5.55
N LEU A 147 -0.88 -11.51 5.02
CA LEU A 147 -0.61 -11.54 3.59
C LEU A 147 -1.78 -12.28 2.92
N ALA A 148 -2.77 -11.52 2.45
CA ALA A 148 -3.55 -11.95 1.31
C ALA A 148 -2.58 -11.98 0.11
N SER A 149 -2.55 -13.08 -0.65
CA SER A 149 -1.78 -13.14 -1.89
C SER A 149 -2.44 -12.25 -2.95
N GLU A 150 -2.38 -10.94 -2.78
CA GLU A 150 -2.89 -9.98 -3.74
C GLU A 150 -1.91 -9.91 -4.91
N ARG A 151 -2.04 -10.87 -5.84
CA ARG A 151 -1.22 -11.01 -7.06
C ARG A 151 -1.47 -9.91 -8.11
N ASN A 152 -2.00 -8.74 -7.75
CA ASN A 152 -2.41 -7.77 -8.75
C ASN A 152 -2.34 -6.29 -8.36
N TRP A 153 -1.26 -5.87 -7.70
CA TRP A 153 -0.88 -4.45 -7.69
C TRP A 153 -0.09 -4.12 -8.96
N SER A 154 -0.80 -3.85 -10.07
CA SER A 154 -0.22 -3.13 -11.20
C SER A 154 -0.23 -1.63 -10.88
N PHE A 155 0.93 -1.07 -10.56
CA PHE A 155 1.09 0.38 -10.43
C PHE A 155 1.16 1.02 -11.83
N PRO A 156 0.23 1.91 -12.21
CA PRO A 156 0.10 2.42 -13.58
C PRO A 156 1.12 3.50 -13.96
N TRP A 157 2.17 3.70 -13.16
CA TRP A 157 3.08 4.85 -13.33
C TRP A 157 4.29 4.57 -14.25
N TYR A 158 4.30 3.43 -14.96
CA TYR A 158 5.26 3.16 -16.02
C TYR A 158 4.76 3.72 -17.36
N THR A 159 4.97 5.02 -17.59
CA THR A 159 5.15 5.61 -18.94
C THR A 159 5.98 6.89 -18.86
#